data_AF-A0AA37UUV3-F1
#
_entry.id   AF-A0AA37UUV3-F1
#
_cell.length_a   1.000
_cell.length_b   1.000
_cell.length_c   1.000
_cell.angle_alpha   90.00
_cell.angle_beta   90.00
_cell.angle_gamma   90.00
#
_symmetry.space_group_name_H-M   'P 1'
#
loop_
_entity.id
_entity.type
_entity.pdbx_description
1 polymer ?
#
loop_
_entity_poly.entity_id
_entity_poly.type
_entity_poly.pdbx_seq_one_letter_code
_entity_poly.pdbx_strand_id
1 'polypeptide(L)'
;MAASASSAVTVDLNADLGEGVGDDAAILEVVTSTSIACGGHRGDAASMREAVRLAHARGVVVGAHPSYVDREGFGRRRLDVAPDLLLAQVLAQVRDLETHARAVGTRVRFLKAHGALYNVAMVDDGVARLVLEVAERALPETLPVLGLPGSVLARLAAERGVPFAAEAFADRGYAADGTLLPRGEPGALLTEPAEIAARVPALAERARTICVHGDSPDALALARAARDGLAAAGWRCARSSSPTPMRSRCYGERDVLVDVASAAVAHVLAEQLRGREGVLDVVPAARTLLVRCAEPAEALDLAAELAEKDEPAADVGPGGGREVVIEVVYDGQDLARVADLAGLGVDEVIRRQTGATYTAAFAGFAPGFCYLEGLDPALATPRLDVPRTRVPAGSVAVAAGMTAVYPRASPGGWNLLGRTDAVLFDLERETPALIEPGDRVRFVDLTARRRGRA
;
A
#
# COMPACT_ATOMS: atom_id res chain seq x y z
N MET A 1 -18.60 -17.07 23.42
CA MET A 1 -17.18 -17.04 23.04
C MET A 1 -17.12 -16.81 21.55
N ALA A 2 -17.07 -15.53 21.14
CA ALA A 2 -16.95 -15.16 19.74
C ALA A 2 -15.49 -15.33 19.33
N ALA A 3 -15.26 -16.05 18.24
CA ALA A 3 -13.94 -16.18 17.64
C ALA A 3 -13.42 -14.79 17.27
N SER A 4 -12.26 -14.44 17.81
CA SER A 4 -11.43 -13.31 17.38
C SER A 4 -11.31 -13.33 15.87
N ALA A 5 -11.75 -12.27 15.19
CA ALA A 5 -11.51 -12.09 13.77
C ALA A 5 -10.00 -11.90 13.57
N SER A 6 -9.30 -12.99 13.24
CA SER A 6 -7.89 -12.99 12.85
C SER A 6 -7.69 -11.96 11.74
N SER A 7 -6.80 -10.99 11.95
CA SER A 7 -6.36 -10.05 10.92
C SER A 7 -5.81 -10.85 9.73
N ALA A 8 -6.41 -10.72 8.56
CA ALA A 8 -5.94 -11.41 7.36
C ALA A 8 -4.48 -11.02 7.08
N VAL A 9 -3.61 -12.00 6.95
CA VAL A 9 -2.18 -11.79 6.68
C VAL A 9 -2.02 -11.35 5.22
N THR A 10 -1.15 -10.38 4.96
CA THR A 10 -0.94 -9.85 3.61
C THR A 10 0.28 -10.45 2.93
N VAL A 11 0.17 -10.61 1.61
CA VAL A 11 1.28 -11.01 0.73
C VAL A 11 1.14 -10.26 -0.59
N ASP A 12 2.26 -9.90 -1.21
CA ASP A 12 2.26 -9.35 -2.56
C ASP A 12 2.15 -10.48 -3.59
N LEU A 13 1.36 -10.27 -4.64
CA LEU A 13 1.33 -11.13 -5.80
C LEU A 13 1.93 -10.34 -6.96
N ASN A 14 3.08 -10.77 -7.48
CA ASN A 14 3.80 -10.12 -8.57
C ASN A 14 3.73 -10.93 -9.87
N ALA A 15 3.78 -10.24 -11.01
CA ALA A 15 3.94 -10.89 -12.31
C ALA A 15 4.98 -10.20 -13.20
N ASP A 16 5.70 -11.02 -13.97
CA ASP A 16 6.63 -10.56 -15.01
C ASP A 16 5.83 -10.23 -16.28
N LEU A 17 5.83 -8.96 -16.70
CA LEU A 17 5.01 -8.42 -17.80
C LEU A 17 5.84 -7.55 -18.77
N GLY A 18 5.20 -7.06 -19.84
CA GLY A 18 5.86 -6.26 -20.86
C GLY A 18 6.77 -7.07 -21.79
N GLU A 19 6.61 -8.40 -21.79
CA GLU A 19 7.43 -9.34 -22.54
C GLU A 19 6.91 -9.59 -23.97
N GLY A 20 5.74 -9.06 -24.30
CA GLY A 20 5.10 -9.18 -25.62
C GLY A 20 4.41 -10.52 -25.86
N VAL A 21 4.12 -11.26 -24.77
CA VAL A 21 3.46 -12.57 -24.77
C VAL A 21 2.39 -12.55 -23.66
N GLY A 22 1.23 -13.15 -23.92
CA GLY A 22 0.14 -13.21 -22.94
C GLY A 22 -0.79 -12.00 -22.95
N ASP A 23 -1.68 -11.94 -21.97
CA ASP A 23 -2.63 -10.85 -21.75
C ASP A 23 -2.24 -10.07 -20.48
N ASP A 24 -1.25 -9.18 -20.64
CA ASP A 24 -0.76 -8.32 -19.55
C ASP A 24 -1.90 -7.54 -18.88
N ALA A 25 -2.88 -7.07 -19.65
CA ALA A 25 -4.00 -6.29 -19.13
C ALA A 25 -4.88 -7.12 -18.18
N ALA A 26 -5.16 -8.38 -18.53
CA ALA A 26 -5.93 -9.27 -17.68
C ALA A 26 -5.14 -9.72 -16.45
N ILE A 27 -3.82 -9.96 -16.56
CA ILE A 27 -2.99 -10.33 -15.40
C ILE A 27 -2.93 -9.18 -14.39
N LEU A 28 -2.84 -7.93 -14.86
CA LEU A 28 -2.85 -6.73 -14.00
C LEU A 28 -4.14 -6.54 -13.19
N GLU A 29 -5.24 -7.22 -13.53
CA GLU A 29 -6.45 -7.23 -12.70
C GLU A 29 -6.33 -8.16 -11.48
N VAL A 30 -5.37 -9.07 -11.53
CA VAL A 30 -5.15 -10.12 -10.53
C VAL A 30 -4.02 -9.77 -9.56
N VAL A 31 -2.92 -9.19 -10.07
CA VAL A 31 -1.69 -8.96 -9.30
C VAL A 31 -1.66 -7.61 -8.58
N THR A 32 -0.78 -7.46 -7.59
CA THR A 32 -0.59 -6.23 -6.81
C THR A 32 0.67 -5.46 -7.21
N SER A 33 1.63 -6.16 -7.80
CA SER A 33 2.84 -5.58 -8.37
C SER A 33 3.20 -6.25 -9.70
N THR A 34 4.05 -5.60 -10.50
CA THR A 34 4.55 -6.15 -11.75
C THR A 34 6.00 -5.79 -12.00
N SER A 35 6.76 -6.74 -12.53
CA SER A 35 8.13 -6.55 -13.01
C SER A 35 8.09 -6.38 -14.53
N ILE A 36 8.38 -5.18 -15.02
CA ILE A 36 8.25 -4.84 -16.45
C ILE A 36 9.59 -5.01 -17.16
N ALA A 37 9.61 -5.74 -18.27
CA ALA A 37 10.81 -5.95 -19.09
C ALA A 37 11.42 -4.62 -19.60
N CYS A 38 12.75 -4.49 -19.47
CA CYS A 38 13.46 -3.22 -19.64
C CYS A 38 14.30 -3.09 -20.93
N GLY A 39 14.08 -3.94 -21.93
CA GLY A 39 14.76 -3.90 -23.24
C GLY A 39 15.87 -4.94 -23.44
N GLY A 40 16.44 -5.50 -22.37
CA GLY A 40 17.52 -6.50 -22.43
C GLY A 40 17.09 -7.82 -23.09
N HIS A 41 16.11 -8.50 -22.51
CA HIS A 41 15.54 -9.75 -23.02
C HIS A 41 14.30 -9.51 -23.87
N ARG A 42 13.43 -8.63 -23.41
CA ARG A 42 12.19 -8.16 -24.03
C ARG A 42 11.94 -6.72 -23.60
N GLY A 43 10.87 -6.12 -24.11
CA GLY A 43 10.57 -4.72 -23.93
C GLY A 43 11.13 -3.87 -25.07
N ASP A 44 10.35 -2.88 -25.48
CA ASP A 44 10.77 -1.71 -26.22
C ASP A 44 10.04 -0.49 -25.67
N ALA A 45 10.33 0.70 -26.20
CA ALA A 45 9.76 1.94 -25.69
C ALA A 45 8.22 1.97 -25.74
N ALA A 46 7.60 1.34 -26.75
CA ALA A 46 6.16 1.28 -26.86
C ALA A 46 5.57 0.29 -25.85
N SER A 47 6.13 -0.91 -25.74
CA SER A 47 5.64 -1.93 -24.81
C SER A 47 5.83 -1.52 -23.35
N MET A 48 6.97 -0.90 -23.00
CA MET A 48 7.21 -0.39 -21.65
C MET A 48 6.21 0.71 -21.28
N ARG A 49 5.98 1.69 -22.16
CA ARG A 49 4.99 2.75 -21.91
C ARG A 49 3.59 2.17 -21.70
N GLU A 50 3.19 1.22 -22.52
CA GLU A 50 1.86 0.61 -22.42
C GLU A 50 1.71 -0.22 -21.14
N ALA A 51 2.70 -1.04 -20.79
CA ALA A 51 2.69 -1.82 -19.56
C ALA A 51 2.62 -0.92 -18.32
N VAL A 52 3.41 0.16 -18.28
CA VAL A 52 3.36 1.13 -17.18
C VAL A 52 1.99 1.84 -17.13
N ARG A 53 1.45 2.24 -18.27
CA ARG A 53 0.12 2.88 -18.35
C ARG A 53 -0.97 1.97 -17.80
N LEU A 54 -0.99 0.70 -18.20
CA LEU A 54 -1.96 -0.29 -17.75
C LEU A 54 -1.83 -0.57 -16.25
N ALA A 55 -0.60 -0.70 -15.75
CA ALA A 55 -0.32 -0.91 -14.33
C ALA A 55 -0.75 0.29 -13.49
N HIS A 56 -0.38 1.51 -13.91
CA HIS A 56 -0.75 2.74 -13.21
C HIS A 56 -2.26 2.95 -13.13
N ALA A 57 -2.98 2.72 -14.23
CA ALA A 57 -4.44 2.84 -14.28
C ALA A 57 -5.17 1.89 -13.31
N ARG A 58 -4.52 0.79 -12.92
CA ARG A 58 -5.05 -0.22 -11.98
C ARG A 58 -4.46 -0.12 -10.58
N GLY A 59 -3.58 0.85 -10.32
CA GLY A 59 -2.90 0.99 -9.04
C GLY A 59 -1.88 -0.12 -8.73
N VAL A 60 -1.44 -0.86 -9.76
CA VAL A 60 -0.42 -1.92 -9.63
C VAL A 60 0.97 -1.29 -9.52
N VAL A 61 1.78 -1.80 -8.60
CA VAL A 61 3.14 -1.30 -8.36
C VAL A 61 4.07 -1.69 -9.51
N VAL A 62 4.81 -0.73 -10.05
CA VAL A 62 5.75 -0.93 -11.17
C VAL A 62 7.16 -1.21 -10.65
N GLY A 63 7.74 -2.34 -11.01
CA GLY A 63 9.14 -2.69 -10.79
C GLY A 63 9.91 -2.87 -12.09
N ALA A 64 11.22 -2.70 -12.02
CA ALA A 64 12.11 -2.94 -13.15
C ALA A 64 12.48 -4.43 -13.24
N HIS A 65 12.42 -4.98 -14.46
CA HIS A 65 12.79 -6.36 -14.76
C HIS A 65 13.98 -6.46 -15.72
N PRO A 66 15.20 -6.03 -15.30
CA PRO A 66 16.35 -6.03 -16.18
C PRO A 66 16.98 -7.41 -16.32
N SER A 67 17.66 -7.63 -17.43
CA SER A 67 18.31 -8.91 -17.80
C SER A 67 19.70 -8.70 -18.40
N TYR A 68 20.39 -9.80 -18.69
CA TYR A 68 21.38 -9.80 -19.75
C TYR A 68 20.76 -9.31 -21.07
N VAL A 69 21.56 -8.62 -21.90
CA VAL A 69 21.16 -8.25 -23.26
C VAL A 69 21.20 -9.49 -24.15
N ASP A 70 20.16 -10.33 -24.05
CA ASP A 70 20.02 -11.60 -24.76
C ASP A 70 18.57 -11.77 -25.23
N ARG A 71 18.19 -11.04 -26.29
CA ARG A 71 16.83 -11.15 -26.84
C ARG A 71 16.56 -12.53 -27.44
N GLU A 72 17.55 -13.15 -28.06
CA GLU A 72 17.41 -14.48 -28.67
C GLU A 72 17.15 -15.57 -27.61
N GLY A 73 17.92 -15.58 -26.53
CA GLY A 73 17.78 -16.53 -25.43
C GLY A 73 16.79 -16.09 -24.34
N PHE A 74 16.01 -15.03 -24.59
CA PHE A 74 15.07 -14.46 -23.62
C PHE A 74 15.73 -14.10 -22.28
N GLY A 75 17.00 -13.70 -22.25
CA GLY A 75 17.71 -13.41 -21.00
C GLY A 75 17.91 -14.63 -20.08
N ARG A 76 17.69 -15.86 -20.57
CA ARG A 76 17.77 -17.11 -19.78
C ARG A 76 19.14 -17.79 -19.87
N ARG A 77 20.06 -17.25 -20.67
CA ARG A 77 21.45 -17.72 -20.74
C ARG A 77 22.34 -16.81 -19.90
N ARG A 78 23.24 -17.40 -19.10
CA ARG A 78 24.36 -16.64 -18.52
C ARG A 78 25.27 -16.25 -19.68
N LEU A 79 25.51 -14.95 -19.83
CA LEU A 79 26.48 -14.44 -20.80
C LEU A 79 27.78 -14.09 -20.09
N ASP A 80 28.91 -14.34 -20.77
CA ASP A 80 30.21 -13.86 -20.33
C ASP A 80 30.38 -12.40 -20.77
N VAL A 81 30.04 -11.48 -19.85
CA VAL A 81 30.07 -10.04 -20.07
C VAL A 81 30.98 -9.43 -19.00
N ALA A 82 31.87 -8.52 -19.41
CA ALA A 82 32.72 -7.80 -18.47
C ALA A 82 31.86 -7.10 -17.40
N PRO A 83 32.21 -7.17 -16.11
CA PRO A 83 31.38 -6.64 -15.02
C PRO A 83 30.93 -5.18 -15.20
N ASP A 84 31.84 -4.30 -15.63
CA ASP A 84 31.53 -2.88 -15.84
C ASP A 84 30.52 -2.66 -16.99
N LEU A 85 30.62 -3.48 -18.04
CA LEU A 85 29.69 -3.43 -19.16
C LEU A 85 28.32 -3.96 -18.73
N LEU A 86 28.27 -5.07 -17.99
CA LEU A 86 27.02 -5.61 -17.47
C LEU A 86 26.34 -4.60 -16.53
N LEU A 87 27.08 -3.97 -15.63
CA LEU A 87 26.58 -2.92 -14.75
C LEU A 87 25.99 -1.76 -15.54
N ALA A 88 26.70 -1.26 -16.55
CA ALA A 88 26.23 -0.18 -17.42
C ALA A 88 24.94 -0.57 -18.17
N GLN A 89 24.87 -1.79 -18.69
CA GLN A 89 23.69 -2.31 -19.39
C GLN A 89 22.46 -2.42 -18.48
N VAL A 90 22.63 -2.92 -17.26
CA VAL A 90 21.52 -3.09 -16.30
C VAL A 90 21.06 -1.71 -15.76
N LEU A 91 22.00 -0.78 -15.49
CA LEU A 91 21.67 0.60 -15.13
C LEU A 91 20.85 1.30 -16.22
N ALA A 92 21.25 1.16 -17.48
CA ALA A 92 20.54 1.77 -18.60
C ALA A 92 19.10 1.26 -18.72
N GLN A 93 18.91 -0.06 -18.57
CA GLN A 93 17.59 -0.70 -18.58
C GLN A 93 16.64 -0.12 -17.50
N VAL A 94 17.09 -0.02 -16.25
CA VAL A 94 16.25 0.51 -15.15
C VAL A 94 15.89 1.98 -15.37
N ARG A 95 16.84 2.79 -15.87
CA ARG A 95 16.64 4.23 -16.14
C ARG A 95 15.70 4.49 -17.31
N ASP A 96 15.73 3.64 -18.34
CA ASP A 96 14.83 3.75 -19.48
C ASP A 96 13.37 3.49 -19.06
N LEU A 97 13.14 2.43 -18.27
CA LEU A 97 11.81 2.16 -17.70
C LEU A 97 11.33 3.32 -16.81
N GLU A 98 12.18 3.87 -15.95
CA GLU A 98 11.82 5.02 -15.10
C GLU A 98 11.41 6.24 -15.93
N THR A 99 12.05 6.48 -17.07
CA THR A 99 11.66 7.57 -17.98
C THR A 99 10.23 7.39 -18.47
N HIS A 100 9.84 6.17 -18.83
CA HIS A 100 8.47 5.85 -19.22
C HIS A 100 7.49 5.89 -18.04
N ALA A 101 7.91 5.46 -16.85
CA ALA A 101 7.10 5.53 -15.64
C ALA A 101 6.72 6.96 -15.27
N ARG A 102 7.71 7.88 -15.29
CA ARG A 102 7.46 9.30 -15.00
C ARG A 102 6.56 9.98 -16.02
N ALA A 103 6.69 9.64 -17.30
CA ALA A 103 5.85 10.19 -18.36
C ALA A 103 4.35 9.86 -18.17
N VAL A 104 4.04 8.77 -17.48
CA VAL A 104 2.68 8.31 -17.17
C VAL A 104 2.17 8.84 -15.80
N GLY A 105 3.04 9.45 -15.00
CA GLY A 105 2.70 9.94 -13.66
C GLY A 105 2.94 8.93 -12.52
N THR A 106 3.73 7.88 -12.77
CA THR A 106 4.19 6.92 -11.75
C THR A 106 5.72 6.88 -11.67
N ARG A 107 6.28 5.93 -10.92
CA ARG A 107 7.73 5.70 -10.79
C ARG A 107 8.02 4.23 -10.48
N VAL A 108 9.21 3.76 -10.85
CA VAL A 108 9.70 2.42 -10.52
C VAL A 108 9.90 2.31 -9.00
N ARG A 109 9.51 1.16 -8.44
CA ARG A 109 9.39 0.93 -6.98
C ARG A 109 10.28 -0.17 -6.43
N PHE A 110 10.72 -1.08 -7.27
CA PHE A 110 11.61 -2.17 -6.90
C PHE A 110 12.36 -2.68 -8.13
N LEU A 111 13.36 -3.51 -7.90
CA LEU A 111 14.15 -4.19 -8.91
C LEU A 111 14.06 -5.70 -8.72
N LYS A 112 13.69 -6.41 -9.78
CA LYS A 112 13.73 -7.87 -9.84
C LYS A 112 14.52 -8.27 -11.07
N ALA A 113 15.71 -8.84 -10.91
CA ALA A 113 16.45 -9.33 -12.08
C ALA A 113 15.64 -10.40 -12.83
N HIS A 114 15.86 -10.52 -14.13
CA HIS A 114 15.19 -11.50 -14.99
C HIS A 114 16.09 -12.70 -15.28
N GLY A 115 15.48 -13.89 -15.42
CA GLY A 115 16.09 -15.06 -16.04
C GLY A 115 17.44 -15.47 -15.45
N ALA A 116 18.46 -15.57 -16.29
CA ALA A 116 19.80 -15.96 -15.84
C ALA A 116 20.43 -14.93 -14.91
N LEU A 117 20.13 -13.63 -15.06
CA LEU A 117 20.66 -12.60 -14.16
C LEU A 117 20.13 -12.84 -12.74
N TYR A 118 18.85 -13.17 -12.60
CA TYR A 118 18.24 -13.55 -11.32
C TYR A 118 18.92 -14.77 -10.72
N ASN A 119 18.95 -15.89 -11.45
CA ASN A 119 19.45 -17.16 -10.93
C ASN A 119 20.93 -17.05 -10.53
N VAL A 120 21.75 -16.36 -11.32
CA VAL A 120 23.17 -16.17 -11.01
C VAL A 120 23.33 -15.28 -9.79
N ALA A 121 22.54 -14.19 -9.64
CA ALA A 121 22.59 -13.34 -8.46
C ALA A 121 22.25 -14.08 -7.15
N MET A 122 21.50 -15.19 -7.20
CA MET A 122 21.19 -15.97 -6.00
C MET A 122 22.40 -16.74 -5.43
N VAL A 123 23.43 -16.99 -6.24
CA VAL A 123 24.56 -17.88 -5.88
C VAL A 123 25.94 -17.29 -6.14
N ASP A 124 26.04 -16.25 -6.98
CA ASP A 124 27.31 -15.62 -7.39
C ASP A 124 27.45 -14.25 -6.72
N ASP A 125 28.48 -14.15 -5.89
CA ASP A 125 28.85 -12.97 -5.11
C ASP A 125 29.11 -11.72 -5.97
N GLY A 126 29.65 -11.90 -7.18
CA GLY A 126 29.97 -10.79 -8.09
C GLY A 126 28.70 -10.21 -8.71
N VAL A 127 27.84 -11.08 -9.25
CA VAL A 127 26.57 -10.66 -9.87
C VAL A 127 25.59 -10.12 -8.82
N ALA A 128 25.56 -10.70 -7.62
CA ALA A 128 24.75 -10.17 -6.52
C ALA A 128 25.15 -8.73 -6.14
N ARG A 129 26.45 -8.45 -5.98
CA ARG A 129 26.94 -7.08 -5.72
C ARG A 129 26.57 -6.12 -6.85
N LEU A 130 26.67 -6.57 -8.10
CA LEU A 130 26.27 -5.77 -9.26
C LEU A 130 24.78 -5.41 -9.21
N VAL A 131 23.89 -6.37 -8.91
CA VAL A 131 22.44 -6.11 -8.80
C VAL A 131 22.13 -5.12 -7.68
N LEU A 132 22.79 -5.23 -6.53
CA LEU A 132 22.64 -4.28 -5.41
C LEU A 132 23.16 -2.89 -5.78
N GLU A 133 24.29 -2.82 -6.46
CA GLU A 133 24.87 -1.56 -6.94
C GLU A 133 23.96 -0.87 -7.97
N VAL A 134 23.29 -1.63 -8.84
CA VAL A 134 22.24 -1.08 -9.71
C VAL A 134 21.10 -0.51 -8.88
N ALA A 135 20.64 -1.23 -7.86
CA ALA A 135 19.53 -0.81 -7.02
C ALA A 135 19.83 0.52 -6.29
N GLU A 136 21.07 0.75 -5.88
CA GLU A 136 21.55 1.97 -5.24
C GLU A 136 21.75 3.14 -6.22
N ARG A 137 22.22 2.86 -7.45
CA ARG A 137 22.72 3.90 -8.39
C ARG A 137 21.79 4.20 -9.56
N ALA A 138 20.80 3.35 -9.84
CA ALA A 138 19.94 3.53 -11.00
C ALA A 138 19.13 4.82 -10.87
N LEU A 139 18.52 5.05 -9.71
CA LEU A 139 17.60 6.15 -9.40
C LEU A 139 18.07 6.93 -8.15
N PRO A 140 17.48 8.11 -7.85
CA PRO A 140 17.84 8.87 -6.64
C PRO A 140 17.52 8.18 -5.31
N GLU A 141 16.52 7.30 -5.30
CA GLU A 141 16.15 6.47 -4.15
C GLU A 141 16.67 5.03 -4.38
N THR A 142 17.22 4.41 -3.34
CA THR A 142 17.63 3.00 -3.38
C THR A 142 16.42 2.11 -3.61
N LEU A 143 16.45 1.31 -4.66
CA LEU A 143 15.38 0.36 -4.97
C LEU A 143 15.48 -0.88 -4.08
N PRO A 144 14.36 -1.34 -3.51
CA PRO A 144 14.26 -2.68 -2.96
C PRO A 144 14.52 -3.74 -4.02
N VAL A 145 15.20 -4.81 -3.63
CA VAL A 145 15.55 -5.92 -4.53
C VAL A 145 14.77 -7.18 -4.16
N LEU A 146 14.19 -7.83 -5.16
CA LEU A 146 13.50 -9.12 -5.01
C LEU A 146 14.47 -10.27 -5.27
N GLY A 147 14.38 -11.31 -4.45
CA GLY A 147 15.19 -12.52 -4.62
C GLY A 147 14.72 -13.67 -3.73
N LEU A 148 15.28 -14.85 -3.96
CA LEU A 148 15.00 -16.03 -3.11
C LEU A 148 15.49 -15.78 -1.67
N PRO A 149 14.71 -16.19 -0.65
CA PRO A 149 15.17 -16.18 0.73
C PRO A 149 16.40 -17.10 0.88
N GLY A 150 17.33 -16.72 1.75
CA GLY A 150 18.56 -17.48 2.01
C GLY A 150 19.62 -17.43 0.89
N SER A 151 19.39 -16.63 -0.16
CA SER A 151 20.34 -16.46 -1.26
C SER A 151 21.55 -15.59 -0.91
N VAL A 152 22.59 -15.67 -1.75
CA VAL A 152 23.74 -14.75 -1.72
C VAL A 152 23.29 -13.29 -1.85
N LEU A 153 22.30 -13.02 -2.71
CA LEU A 153 21.72 -11.69 -2.86
C LEU A 153 21.07 -11.20 -1.56
N ALA A 154 20.27 -12.04 -0.89
CA ALA A 154 19.63 -11.68 0.38
C ALA A 154 20.66 -11.35 1.47
N ARG A 155 21.71 -12.17 1.59
CA ARG A 155 22.80 -11.96 2.55
C ARG A 155 23.54 -10.64 2.27
N LEU A 156 23.96 -10.41 1.03
CA LEU A 156 24.70 -9.20 0.66
C LEU A 156 23.83 -7.93 0.73
N ALA A 157 22.51 -8.04 0.48
CA ALA A 157 21.57 -6.93 0.66
C ALA A 157 21.52 -6.49 2.13
N ALA A 158 21.40 -7.46 3.04
CA ALA A 158 21.42 -7.21 4.49
C ALA A 158 22.75 -6.59 4.95
N GLU A 159 23.90 -7.09 4.47
CA GLU A 159 25.22 -6.53 4.78
C GLU A 159 25.38 -5.07 4.32
N ARG A 160 24.71 -4.69 3.22
CA ARG A 160 24.76 -3.34 2.64
C ARG A 160 23.65 -2.39 3.09
N GLY A 161 22.64 -2.89 3.81
CA GLY A 161 21.44 -2.11 4.14
C GLY A 161 20.56 -1.79 2.93
N VAL A 162 20.65 -2.58 1.85
CA VAL A 162 19.74 -2.45 0.69
C VAL A 162 18.44 -3.18 1.02
N PRO A 163 17.26 -2.54 0.88
CA PRO A 163 15.99 -3.19 1.16
C PRO A 163 15.80 -4.45 0.32
N PHE A 164 15.43 -5.56 0.95
CA PHE A 164 15.25 -6.85 0.29
C PHE A 164 13.86 -7.42 0.55
N ALA A 165 13.21 -7.90 -0.51
CA ALA A 165 11.94 -8.60 -0.40
C ALA A 165 12.11 -10.06 -0.82
N ALA A 166 11.92 -10.98 0.13
CA ALA A 166 11.92 -12.41 -0.15
C ALA A 166 10.80 -12.77 -1.13
N GLU A 167 11.15 -13.43 -2.21
CA GLU A 167 10.25 -13.86 -3.27
C GLU A 167 10.12 -15.38 -3.32
N ALA A 168 8.91 -15.85 -3.58
CA ALA A 168 8.62 -17.22 -3.95
C ALA A 168 7.93 -17.28 -5.33
N PHE A 169 7.89 -18.44 -5.95
CA PHE A 169 7.32 -18.66 -7.28
C PHE A 169 6.22 -19.69 -7.19
N ALA A 170 5.01 -19.28 -7.57
CA ALA A 170 3.84 -20.14 -7.60
C ALA A 170 4.00 -21.28 -8.61
N ASP A 171 4.56 -20.98 -9.77
CA ASP A 171 4.59 -21.83 -10.96
C ASP A 171 5.93 -22.52 -11.22
N ARG A 172 6.92 -22.38 -10.33
CA ARG A 172 8.24 -23.02 -10.49
C ARG A 172 8.45 -24.16 -9.51
N GLY A 173 9.10 -25.21 -10.00
CA GLY A 173 9.61 -26.29 -9.18
C GLY A 173 10.83 -25.87 -8.37
N TYR A 174 10.95 -26.41 -7.16
CA TYR A 174 12.07 -26.16 -6.25
C TYR A 174 12.92 -27.41 -6.07
N ALA A 175 14.24 -27.23 -6.02
CA ALA A 175 15.17 -28.26 -5.58
C ALA A 175 15.15 -28.38 -4.04
N ALA A 176 15.77 -29.44 -3.52
CA ALA A 176 15.79 -29.72 -2.08
C ALA A 176 16.49 -28.63 -1.25
N ASP A 177 17.39 -27.86 -1.86
CA ASP A 177 18.11 -26.74 -1.25
C ASP A 177 17.34 -25.41 -1.31
N GLY A 178 16.11 -25.40 -1.85
CA GLY A 178 15.27 -24.21 -1.99
C GLY A 178 15.57 -23.34 -3.21
N THR A 179 16.52 -23.75 -4.08
CA THR A 179 16.72 -23.10 -5.38
C THR A 179 15.65 -23.50 -6.39
N LEU A 180 15.49 -22.72 -7.46
CA LEU A 180 14.56 -23.08 -8.54
C LEU A 180 15.17 -24.11 -9.47
N LEU A 181 14.39 -25.13 -9.84
CA LEU A 181 14.81 -26.11 -10.83
C LEU A 181 15.11 -25.43 -12.17
N PRO A 182 16.22 -25.79 -12.85
CA PRO A 182 16.54 -25.29 -14.18
C PRO A 182 15.39 -25.50 -15.17
N ARG A 183 15.15 -24.51 -16.04
CA ARG A 183 14.13 -24.64 -17.08
C ARG A 183 14.51 -25.79 -18.02
N GLY A 184 13.52 -26.63 -18.35
CA GLY A 184 13.70 -27.82 -19.19
C GLY A 184 13.83 -29.13 -18.39
N GLU A 185 14.04 -29.06 -17.08
CA GLU A 185 14.00 -30.25 -16.23
C GLU A 185 12.55 -30.68 -15.91
N PRO A 186 12.29 -31.99 -15.72
CA PRO A 186 11.01 -32.48 -15.26
C PRO A 186 10.58 -31.79 -13.96
N GLY A 187 9.36 -31.26 -13.92
CA GLY A 187 8.81 -30.56 -12.75
C GLY A 187 9.30 -29.11 -12.57
N ALA A 188 10.10 -28.57 -13.49
CA ALA A 188 10.60 -27.19 -13.37
C ALA A 188 9.51 -26.11 -13.51
N LEU A 189 8.41 -26.43 -14.21
CA LEU A 189 7.25 -25.56 -14.40
C LEU A 189 5.98 -26.34 -14.04
N LEU A 190 5.15 -25.73 -13.18
CA LEU A 190 3.82 -26.21 -12.86
C LEU A 190 2.83 -25.55 -13.80
N THR A 191 1.94 -26.34 -14.37
CA THR A 191 0.93 -25.87 -15.35
C THR A 191 -0.50 -26.09 -14.90
N GLU A 192 -0.70 -26.79 -13.78
CA GLU A 192 -2.03 -27.12 -13.24
C GLU A 192 -2.49 -26.07 -12.22
N PRO A 193 -3.56 -25.29 -12.48
CA PRO A 193 -4.04 -24.26 -11.57
C PRO A 193 -4.37 -24.79 -10.16
N ALA A 194 -4.88 -26.01 -10.06
CA ALA A 194 -5.19 -26.62 -8.76
C ALA A 194 -3.93 -26.85 -7.91
N GLU A 195 -2.81 -27.22 -8.53
CA GLU A 195 -1.54 -27.41 -7.84
C GLU A 195 -0.98 -26.06 -7.35
N ILE A 196 -1.10 -25.01 -8.17
CA ILE A 196 -0.75 -23.63 -7.79
C ILE A 196 -1.57 -23.19 -6.57
N ALA A 197 -2.90 -23.29 -6.63
CA ALA A 197 -3.78 -22.86 -5.55
C ALA A 197 -3.48 -23.59 -4.22
N ALA A 198 -3.12 -24.87 -4.28
CA ALA A 198 -2.81 -25.67 -3.09
C ALA A 198 -1.49 -25.27 -2.41
N ARG A 199 -0.48 -24.82 -3.17
CA ARG A 199 0.87 -24.57 -2.63
C ARG A 199 1.13 -23.14 -2.17
N VAL A 200 0.47 -22.15 -2.78
CA VAL A 200 0.74 -20.72 -2.50
C VAL A 200 0.58 -20.30 -1.04
N PRO A 201 -0.30 -20.89 -0.19
CA PRO A 201 -0.35 -20.52 1.22
C PRO A 201 0.96 -20.83 1.97
N ALA A 202 1.56 -21.99 1.72
CA ALA A 202 2.84 -22.37 2.33
C ALA A 202 4.01 -21.52 1.81
N LEU A 203 3.91 -21.01 0.57
CA LEU A 203 4.89 -20.06 0.04
C LEU A 203 4.74 -18.67 0.70
N ALA A 204 3.51 -18.22 0.95
CA ALA A 204 3.23 -16.93 1.58
C ALA A 204 3.77 -16.83 3.01
N GLU A 205 3.89 -17.96 3.72
CA GLU A 205 4.53 -17.99 5.05
C GLU A 205 6.04 -17.70 5.00
N ARG A 206 6.68 -17.88 3.85
CA ARG A 206 8.14 -17.83 3.68
C ARG A 206 8.62 -16.69 2.79
N ALA A 207 7.70 -15.97 2.15
CA ALA A 207 8.01 -14.90 1.20
C ALA A 207 7.12 -13.69 1.44
N ARG A 208 7.62 -12.52 1.07
CA ARG A 208 6.87 -11.25 1.06
C ARG A 208 6.09 -11.07 -0.23
N THR A 209 6.57 -11.68 -1.32
CA THR A 209 5.93 -11.63 -2.63
C THR A 209 5.95 -13.00 -3.29
N ILE A 210 4.87 -13.33 -3.99
CA ILE A 210 4.73 -14.54 -4.78
C ILE A 210 4.67 -14.14 -6.25
N CYS A 211 5.56 -14.69 -7.05
CA CYS A 211 5.62 -14.50 -8.49
C CYS A 211 4.76 -15.53 -9.23
N VAL A 212 4.05 -15.05 -10.25
CA VAL A 212 3.47 -15.84 -11.35
C VAL A 212 4.03 -15.32 -12.67
N HIS A 213 4.42 -16.19 -13.59
CA HIS A 213 4.96 -15.73 -14.87
C HIS A 213 3.83 -15.37 -15.86
N GLY A 214 4.01 -14.28 -16.61
CA GLY A 214 3.09 -13.83 -17.67
C GLY A 214 3.32 -14.45 -19.05
N ASP A 215 4.39 -15.25 -19.22
CA ASP A 215 4.93 -15.66 -20.52
C ASP A 215 4.31 -16.95 -21.10
N SER A 216 3.22 -17.45 -20.51
CA SER A 216 2.52 -18.66 -20.95
C SER A 216 1.05 -18.39 -21.33
N PRO A 217 0.45 -19.16 -22.24
CA PRO A 217 -0.97 -19.00 -22.60
C PRO A 217 -1.92 -19.11 -21.41
N ASP A 218 -1.56 -19.92 -20.41
CA ASP A 218 -2.37 -20.18 -19.22
C ASP A 218 -2.03 -19.24 -18.04
N ALA A 219 -1.15 -18.25 -18.24
CA ALA A 219 -0.66 -17.36 -17.18
C ALA A 219 -1.77 -16.70 -16.37
N LEU A 220 -2.85 -16.25 -17.02
CA LEU A 220 -4.01 -15.67 -16.34
C LEU A 220 -4.71 -16.68 -15.42
N ALA A 221 -4.87 -17.93 -15.87
CA ALA A 221 -5.50 -18.98 -15.08
C ALA A 221 -4.65 -19.32 -13.85
N LEU A 222 -3.32 -19.41 -14.02
CA LEU A 222 -2.38 -19.64 -12.92
C LEU A 222 -2.37 -18.47 -11.92
N ALA A 223 -2.38 -17.22 -12.40
CA ALA A 223 -2.44 -16.04 -11.56
C ALA A 223 -3.73 -16.00 -10.72
N ARG A 224 -4.89 -16.30 -11.33
CA ARG A 224 -6.17 -16.39 -10.63
C ARG A 224 -6.15 -17.49 -9.58
N ALA A 225 -5.67 -18.67 -9.93
CA ALA A 225 -5.56 -19.77 -8.99
C ALA A 225 -4.63 -19.47 -7.81
N ALA A 226 -3.52 -18.75 -8.05
CA ALA A 226 -2.65 -18.27 -6.98
C ALA A 226 -3.41 -17.31 -6.04
N ARG A 227 -4.10 -16.30 -6.59
CA ARG A 227 -4.88 -15.34 -5.79
C ARG A 227 -6.01 -16.03 -5.00
N ASP A 228 -6.73 -16.94 -5.63
CA ASP A 228 -7.85 -17.67 -5.02
C ASP A 228 -7.36 -18.63 -3.93
N GLY A 229 -6.24 -19.34 -4.17
CA GLY A 229 -5.61 -20.20 -3.17
C GLY A 229 -5.14 -19.43 -1.93
N LEU A 230 -4.54 -18.26 -2.13
CA LEU A 230 -4.18 -17.34 -1.04
C LEU A 230 -5.42 -16.88 -0.27
N ALA A 231 -6.45 -16.41 -0.97
CA ALA A 231 -7.70 -15.94 -0.36
C ALA A 231 -8.41 -17.04 0.44
N ALA A 232 -8.45 -18.27 -0.09
CA ALA A 232 -9.04 -19.42 0.58
C ALA A 232 -8.31 -19.79 1.89
N ALA A 233 -7.01 -19.53 1.97
CA ALA A 233 -6.20 -19.72 3.16
C ALA A 233 -6.17 -18.50 4.10
N GLY A 234 -6.99 -17.48 3.84
CA GLY A 234 -7.08 -16.28 4.68
C GLY A 234 -6.00 -15.21 4.42
N TRP A 235 -5.23 -15.35 3.34
CA TRP A 235 -4.28 -14.33 2.90
C TRP A 235 -4.97 -13.31 2.01
N ARG A 236 -4.62 -12.03 2.19
CA ARG A 236 -5.03 -10.97 1.26
C ARG A 236 -3.85 -10.56 0.39
N CYS A 237 -4.05 -10.61 -0.92
CA CYS A 237 -3.12 -10.00 -1.86
C CYS A 237 -3.16 -8.48 -1.71
N ALA A 238 -2.10 -7.90 -1.19
CA ALA A 238 -1.96 -6.46 -1.00
C ALA A 238 -0.50 -6.07 -1.24
N ARG A 239 -0.27 -4.79 -1.57
CA ARG A 239 1.07 -4.26 -1.82
C ARG A 239 1.99 -4.59 -0.65
N SER A 240 3.12 -5.24 -0.93
CA SER A 240 4.27 -5.21 -0.02
C SER A 240 4.83 -3.78 -0.08
N SER A 241 4.52 -2.96 0.92
CA SER A 241 5.24 -1.71 1.09
C SER A 241 6.69 -2.06 1.42
N SER A 242 7.61 -1.66 0.56
CA SER A 242 9.03 -1.61 0.89
C SER A 242 9.22 -0.92 2.23
N PRO A 243 10.11 -1.41 3.11
CA PRO A 243 10.39 -0.75 4.37
C PRO A 243 10.72 0.72 4.12
N THR A 244 9.88 1.60 4.65
CA THR A 244 10.09 3.05 4.57
C THR A 244 10.72 3.45 5.89
N PRO A 245 11.98 3.89 5.92
CA PRO A 245 12.61 4.26 7.19
C PRO A 245 11.84 5.41 7.84
N MET A 246 11.52 5.26 9.12
CA MET A 246 10.83 6.30 9.88
C MET A 246 11.73 7.52 10.07
N ARG A 247 11.15 8.71 9.93
CA ARG A 247 11.85 9.97 10.19
C ARG A 247 11.37 10.53 11.53
N SER A 248 12.12 10.28 12.59
CA SER A 248 11.86 10.81 13.93
C SER A 248 12.80 11.98 14.27
N ARG A 249 12.33 12.88 15.13
CA ARG A 249 13.12 13.97 15.72
C ARG A 249 12.57 14.34 17.08
N CYS A 250 13.42 14.81 17.99
CA CYS A 250 12.96 15.52 19.17
C CYS A 250 12.19 16.78 18.75
N TYR A 251 11.09 17.07 19.44
CA TYR A 251 10.20 18.18 19.19
C TYR A 251 9.88 18.90 20.51
N GLY A 252 10.85 19.68 20.99
CA GLY A 252 10.86 20.17 22.37
C GLY A 252 11.63 19.23 23.28
N GLU A 253 11.53 19.43 24.60
CA GLU A 253 12.35 18.72 25.58
C GLU A 253 11.90 17.28 25.80
N ARG A 254 10.61 17.00 25.70
CA ARG A 254 10.01 15.71 26.09
C ARG A 254 9.18 15.03 25.00
N ASP A 255 9.06 15.65 23.83
CA ASP A 255 8.23 15.11 22.76
C ASP A 255 9.10 14.64 21.57
N VAL A 256 8.64 13.59 20.89
CA VAL A 256 9.21 13.06 19.66
C VAL A 256 8.17 13.21 18.55
N LEU A 257 8.57 13.77 17.42
CA LEU A 257 7.75 13.87 16.22
C LEU A 257 8.27 12.90 15.17
N VAL A 258 7.40 11.99 14.73
CA VAL A 258 7.68 10.98 13.71
C VAL A 258 6.89 11.32 12.46
N ASP A 259 7.55 11.49 11.32
CA ASP A 259 6.88 11.58 10.02
C ASP A 259 6.60 10.17 9.50
N VAL A 260 5.39 9.94 8.99
CA VAL A 260 4.93 8.65 8.48
C VAL A 260 4.20 8.80 7.13
N ALA A 261 4.12 7.72 6.35
CA ALA A 261 3.51 7.78 5.02
C ALA A 261 2.00 8.06 5.03
N SER A 262 1.28 7.64 6.07
CA SER A 262 -0.18 7.76 6.16
C SER A 262 -0.73 7.72 7.60
N ALA A 263 -2.00 8.08 7.77
CA ALA A 263 -2.71 7.99 9.05
C ALA A 263 -2.80 6.53 9.55
N ALA A 264 -2.95 5.56 8.64
CA ALA A 264 -2.96 4.14 8.98
C ALA A 264 -1.63 3.71 9.64
N VAL A 265 -0.48 4.15 9.10
CA VAL A 265 0.83 3.91 9.71
C VAL A 265 0.92 4.61 11.08
N ALA A 266 0.44 5.85 11.18
CA ALA A 266 0.42 6.59 12.43
C ALA A 266 -0.37 5.83 13.52
N HIS A 267 -1.49 5.20 13.18
CA HIS A 267 -2.28 4.39 14.11
C HIS A 267 -1.58 3.11 14.56
N VAL A 268 -1.02 2.35 13.63
CA VAL A 268 -0.31 1.11 13.99
C VAL A 268 0.87 1.43 14.92
N LEU A 269 1.64 2.48 14.59
CA LEU A 269 2.72 2.93 15.43
C LEU A 269 2.23 3.47 16.78
N ALA A 270 1.07 4.16 16.80
CA ALA A 270 0.47 4.63 18.03
C ALA A 270 0.13 3.49 18.99
N GLU A 271 -0.53 2.44 18.49
CA GLU A 271 -0.86 1.25 19.26
C GLU A 271 0.38 0.53 19.81
N GLN A 272 1.45 0.47 19.03
CA GLN A 272 2.71 -0.15 19.47
C GLN A 272 3.42 0.64 20.58
N LEU A 273 3.25 1.96 20.61
CA LEU A 273 3.89 2.84 21.59
C LEU A 273 3.02 3.10 22.82
N ARG A 274 1.69 2.93 22.71
CA ARG A 274 0.76 3.05 23.84
C ARG A 274 1.09 2.01 24.92
N GLY A 275 1.20 2.47 26.16
CA GLY A 275 1.52 1.61 27.31
C GLY A 275 3.00 1.23 27.43
N ARG A 276 3.87 1.70 26.53
CA ARG A 276 5.32 1.57 26.68
C ARG A 276 5.80 2.38 27.88
N GLU A 277 6.72 1.82 28.67
CA GLU A 277 7.36 2.54 29.77
C GLU A 277 8.05 3.82 29.27
N GLY A 278 7.90 4.91 30.01
CA GLY A 278 8.42 6.24 29.64
C GLY A 278 7.54 7.02 28.64
N VAL A 279 6.55 6.40 27.98
CA VAL A 279 5.61 7.09 27.08
C VAL A 279 4.36 7.52 27.86
N LEU A 280 4.10 8.82 27.91
CA LEU A 280 2.94 9.41 28.58
C LEU A 280 1.73 9.59 27.67
N ASP A 281 1.96 9.96 26.40
CA ASP A 281 0.88 10.21 25.45
C ASP A 281 1.33 9.97 24.00
N VAL A 282 0.38 9.61 23.14
CA VAL A 282 0.62 9.32 21.73
C VAL A 282 -0.53 9.87 20.88
N VAL A 283 -0.21 10.86 20.04
CA VAL A 283 -1.19 11.63 19.26
C VAL A 283 -0.95 11.41 17.76
N PRO A 284 -1.71 10.51 17.11
CA PRO A 284 -1.63 10.30 15.67
C PRO A 284 -2.31 11.44 14.90
N ALA A 285 -1.72 11.82 13.77
CA ALA A 285 -2.25 12.76 12.80
C ALA A 285 -2.12 12.20 11.37
N ALA A 286 -2.50 13.00 10.36
CA ALA A 286 -2.57 12.56 8.96
C ALA A 286 -1.29 11.88 8.43
N ARG A 287 -0.12 12.43 8.78
CA ARG A 287 1.20 11.96 8.31
C ARG A 287 2.28 12.09 9.37
N THR A 288 1.87 12.26 10.62
CA THR A 288 2.79 12.43 11.74
C THR A 288 2.25 11.73 12.98
N LEU A 289 3.15 11.28 13.84
CA LEU A 289 2.86 10.83 15.19
C LEU A 289 3.63 11.70 16.18
N LEU A 290 2.93 12.32 17.13
CA LEU A 290 3.58 12.97 18.28
C LEU A 290 3.57 12.01 19.46
N VAL A 291 4.73 11.78 20.06
CA VAL A 291 4.89 10.93 21.25
C VAL A 291 5.43 11.80 22.37
N ARG A 292 4.76 11.83 23.51
CA ARG A 292 5.24 12.52 24.71
C ARG A 292 5.86 11.52 25.66
N CYS A 293 7.11 11.76 26.03
CA CYS A 293 7.83 10.97 27.03
C CYS A 293 7.78 11.61 28.42
N ALA A 294 8.10 10.84 29.47
CA ALA A 294 8.11 11.34 30.84
C ALA A 294 9.34 12.24 31.08
N GLU A 295 10.50 11.83 30.57
CA GLU A 295 11.75 12.57 30.72
C GLU A 295 12.45 12.90 29.39
N PRO A 296 13.27 13.97 29.33
CA PRO A 296 13.98 14.35 28.10
C PRO A 296 14.93 13.29 27.55
N ALA A 297 15.57 12.52 28.42
CA ALA A 297 16.47 11.43 28.01
C ALA A 297 15.71 10.33 27.25
N GLU A 298 14.51 9.98 27.72
CA GLU A 298 13.65 8.98 27.07
C GLU A 298 13.15 9.46 25.70
N ALA A 299 12.88 10.76 25.54
CA ALA A 299 12.53 11.33 24.24
C ALA A 299 13.71 11.25 23.25
N LEU A 300 14.93 11.48 23.71
CA LEU A 300 16.13 11.35 22.88
C LEU A 300 16.36 9.90 22.45
N ASP A 301 16.30 8.96 23.39
CA ASP A 301 16.48 7.53 23.14
C ASP A 301 15.39 6.99 22.20
N LEU A 302 14.14 7.36 22.42
CA LEU A 302 13.03 6.97 21.55
C LEU A 302 13.18 7.56 20.14
N ALA A 303 13.62 8.81 20.01
CA ALA A 303 13.84 9.41 18.71
C ALA A 303 14.94 8.67 17.94
N ALA A 304 16.06 8.31 18.59
CA ALA A 304 17.13 7.54 17.99
C ALA A 304 16.67 6.13 17.58
N GLU A 305 15.98 5.43 18.48
CA GLU A 305 15.44 4.09 18.22
C GLU A 305 14.48 4.07 17.03
N LEU A 306 13.55 5.04 16.96
CA LEU A 306 12.59 5.11 15.87
C LEU A 306 13.25 5.48 14.54
N ALA A 307 14.37 6.20 14.54
CA ALA A 307 15.09 6.55 13.32
C ALA A 307 15.78 5.34 12.67
N GLU A 308 16.04 4.29 13.44
CA GLU A 308 16.64 3.03 12.97
C GLU A 308 15.58 2.00 12.51
N LYS A 309 14.30 2.33 12.64
CA LYS A 309 13.18 1.42 12.35
C LYS A 309 12.43 1.83 11.10
N ASP A 310 11.88 0.84 10.41
CA ASP A 310 10.97 1.06 9.29
C ASP A 310 9.54 1.30 9.76
N GLU A 311 8.77 2.02 8.94
CA GLU A 311 7.34 2.19 9.12
C GLU A 311 6.67 0.82 9.21
N PRO A 312 5.80 0.60 10.21
CA PRO A 312 5.08 -0.66 10.31
C PRO A 312 4.18 -0.85 9.08
N ALA A 313 4.03 -2.11 8.66
CA ALA A 313 3.06 -2.46 7.64
C ALA A 313 1.66 -2.05 8.11
N ALA A 314 1.06 -1.07 7.43
CA ALA A 314 -0.28 -0.60 7.70
C ALA A 314 -1.15 -0.85 6.48
N ASP A 315 -2.22 -1.62 6.66
CA ASP A 315 -3.24 -1.76 5.65
C ASP A 315 -4.01 -0.46 5.49
N VAL A 316 -4.21 -0.03 4.25
CA VAL A 316 -5.06 1.13 3.89
C VAL A 316 -6.57 0.76 3.93
N GLY A 317 -6.94 -0.24 4.73
CA GLY A 317 -8.31 -0.75 4.86
C GLY A 317 -8.97 -0.32 6.17
N PRO A 318 -10.31 -0.45 6.29
CA PRO A 318 -11.01 -0.10 7.51
C PRO A 318 -10.45 -0.91 8.68
N GLY A 319 -9.78 -0.21 9.61
CA GLY A 319 -9.11 -0.82 10.75
C GLY A 319 -10.04 -1.65 11.63
N GLY A 320 -9.49 -2.50 12.49
CA GLY A 320 -10.25 -3.34 13.44
C GLY A 320 -10.98 -2.58 14.55
N GLY A 321 -11.07 -1.25 14.49
CA GLY A 321 -11.69 -0.41 15.50
C GLY A 321 -13.21 -0.61 15.62
N ARG A 322 -13.75 -0.08 16.71
CA ARG A 322 -15.17 -0.16 17.06
C ARG A 322 -16.01 0.46 15.94
N GLU A 323 -17.15 -0.16 15.66
CA GLU A 323 -18.11 0.41 14.72
C GLU A 323 -18.97 1.48 15.42
N VAL A 324 -18.98 2.68 14.84
CA VAL A 324 -19.79 3.83 15.27
C VAL A 324 -20.77 4.19 14.16
N VAL A 325 -22.06 4.08 14.45
CA VAL A 325 -23.13 4.41 13.51
C VAL A 325 -23.65 5.82 13.80
N ILE A 326 -23.59 6.70 12.80
CA ILE A 326 -24.10 8.07 12.88
C ILE A 326 -25.37 8.19 12.03
N GLU A 327 -26.48 8.47 12.70
CA GLU A 327 -27.75 8.73 12.02
C GLU A 327 -27.80 10.16 11.50
N VAL A 328 -28.15 10.34 10.22
CA VAL A 328 -28.09 11.63 9.53
C VAL A 328 -29.42 11.94 8.86
N VAL A 329 -29.85 13.19 9.00
CA VAL A 329 -30.88 13.79 8.15
C VAL A 329 -30.17 14.59 7.07
N TYR A 330 -30.33 14.20 5.80
CA TYR A 330 -29.66 14.84 4.66
C TYR A 330 -30.46 16.05 4.18
N ASP A 331 -30.39 17.13 4.95
CA ASP A 331 -30.99 18.44 4.67
C ASP A 331 -29.94 19.57 4.65
N GLY A 332 -28.67 19.22 4.40
CA GLY A 332 -27.55 20.17 4.46
C GLY A 332 -27.60 21.22 3.36
N GLN A 333 -27.17 22.43 3.70
CA GLN A 333 -27.19 23.60 2.83
C GLN A 333 -26.45 23.38 1.49
N ASP A 334 -25.39 22.58 1.48
CA ASP A 334 -24.55 22.37 0.30
C ASP A 334 -24.79 21.03 -0.39
N LEU A 335 -25.79 20.25 0.04
CA LEU A 335 -26.05 18.92 -0.52
C LEU A 335 -26.28 18.97 -2.04
N ALA A 336 -27.07 19.94 -2.50
CA ALA A 336 -27.30 20.17 -3.93
C ALA A 336 -26.03 20.62 -4.65
N ARG A 337 -25.24 21.52 -4.05
CA ARG A 337 -23.95 21.97 -4.61
C ARG A 337 -22.97 20.83 -4.76
N VAL A 338 -22.87 19.93 -3.78
CA VAL A 338 -22.00 18.75 -3.86
C VAL A 338 -22.47 17.82 -4.97
N ALA A 339 -23.78 17.63 -5.13
CA ALA A 339 -24.35 16.86 -6.23
C ALA A 339 -23.98 17.47 -7.59
N ASP A 340 -24.12 18.78 -7.76
CA ASP A 340 -23.77 19.50 -8.99
C ASP A 340 -22.27 19.38 -9.32
N LEU A 341 -21.40 19.57 -8.32
CA LEU A 341 -19.94 19.45 -8.49
C LEU A 341 -19.51 18.02 -8.84
N ALA A 342 -20.22 17.03 -8.31
CA ALA A 342 -19.96 15.62 -8.60
C ALA A 342 -20.58 15.15 -9.93
N GLY A 343 -21.45 15.94 -10.55
CA GLY A 343 -22.25 15.51 -11.70
C GLY A 343 -23.26 14.40 -11.35
N LEU A 344 -23.78 14.40 -10.12
CA LEU A 344 -24.66 13.39 -9.57
C LEU A 344 -26.02 13.99 -9.16
N GLY A 345 -27.03 13.14 -8.98
CA GLY A 345 -28.25 13.53 -8.28
C GLY A 345 -28.05 13.54 -6.76
N VAL A 346 -28.89 14.28 -6.02
CA VAL A 346 -28.85 14.33 -4.55
C VAL A 346 -28.99 12.93 -3.93
N ASP A 347 -29.93 12.12 -4.42
CA ASP A 347 -30.14 10.76 -3.93
C ASP A 347 -28.89 9.88 -4.11
N GLU A 348 -28.13 10.13 -5.18
CA GLU A 348 -26.91 9.41 -5.47
C GLU A 348 -25.76 9.82 -4.53
N VAL A 349 -25.67 11.11 -4.19
CA VAL A 349 -24.75 11.60 -3.15
C VAL A 349 -25.04 10.94 -1.81
N ILE A 350 -26.32 10.89 -1.41
CA ILE A 350 -26.74 10.23 -0.16
C ILE A 350 -26.39 8.74 -0.19
N ARG A 351 -26.69 8.05 -1.31
CA ARG A 351 -26.39 6.62 -1.48
C ARG A 351 -24.91 6.32 -1.36
N ARG A 352 -24.05 7.13 -1.99
CA ARG A 352 -22.59 6.96 -1.92
C ARG A 352 -22.05 7.28 -0.53
N GLN A 353 -22.54 8.35 0.09
CA GLN A 353 -22.12 8.74 1.44
C GLN A 353 -22.50 7.67 2.47
N THR A 354 -23.69 7.09 2.38
CA THR A 354 -24.17 6.06 3.33
C THR A 354 -23.67 4.66 3.00
N GLY A 355 -23.31 4.40 1.74
CA GLY A 355 -22.76 3.13 1.28
C GLY A 355 -21.27 2.94 1.56
N ALA A 356 -20.54 4.01 1.86
CA ALA A 356 -19.13 3.93 2.23
C ALA A 356 -18.94 3.54 3.71
N THR A 357 -17.84 2.84 3.99
CA THR A 357 -17.33 2.63 5.36
C THR A 357 -16.16 3.57 5.57
N TYR A 358 -16.23 4.35 6.63
CA TYR A 358 -15.22 5.35 6.94
C TYR A 358 -14.28 4.88 8.04
N THR A 359 -13.07 5.40 8.05
CA THR A 359 -12.11 5.21 9.16
C THR A 359 -11.79 6.55 9.77
N ALA A 360 -11.92 6.63 11.09
CA ALA A 360 -11.50 7.76 11.88
C ALA A 360 -9.98 7.88 11.84
N ALA A 361 -9.44 8.79 11.04
CA ALA A 361 -8.02 8.88 10.74
C ALA A 361 -7.22 9.67 11.78
N PHE A 362 -7.78 10.74 12.34
CA PHE A 362 -7.14 11.50 13.42
C PHE A 362 -8.09 12.50 14.04
N ALA A 363 -7.82 12.85 15.30
CA ALA A 363 -8.55 13.89 15.99
C ALA A 363 -8.22 15.27 15.40
N GLY A 364 -9.23 16.13 15.31
CA GLY A 364 -9.09 17.48 14.81
C GLY A 364 -8.90 18.53 15.88
N PHE A 365 -9.16 19.79 15.50
CA PHE A 365 -8.89 20.97 16.31
C PHE A 365 -9.79 21.14 17.54
N ALA A 366 -10.85 20.34 17.68
CA ALA A 366 -11.83 20.45 18.75
C ALA A 366 -12.14 19.06 19.32
N PRO A 367 -12.39 18.94 20.64
CA PRO A 367 -12.85 17.70 21.25
C PRO A 367 -14.08 17.13 20.51
N GLY A 368 -14.02 15.84 20.16
CA GLY A 368 -15.06 15.15 19.38
C GLY A 368 -15.04 15.42 17.87
N PHE A 369 -14.14 16.26 17.35
CA PHE A 369 -13.97 16.41 15.90
C PHE A 369 -12.97 15.35 15.44
N CYS A 370 -13.38 14.50 14.48
CA CYS A 370 -12.51 13.52 13.87
C CYS A 370 -12.58 13.63 12.35
N TYR A 371 -11.42 13.55 11.69
CA TYR A 371 -11.32 13.46 10.25
C TYR A 371 -11.56 12.01 9.81
N LEU A 372 -12.51 11.80 8.90
CA LEU A 372 -12.88 10.47 8.44
C LEU A 372 -12.45 10.27 6.98
N GLU A 373 -11.62 9.26 6.76
CA GLU A 373 -11.21 8.78 5.44
C GLU A 373 -12.18 7.72 4.90
N GLY A 374 -12.11 7.43 3.60
CA GLY A 374 -13.03 6.49 2.92
C GLY A 374 -14.18 7.15 2.17
N LEU A 375 -14.15 8.48 2.01
CA LEU A 375 -15.09 9.20 1.16
C LEU A 375 -14.96 8.74 -0.29
N ASP A 376 -16.09 8.46 -0.94
CA ASP A 376 -16.13 8.17 -2.37
C ASP A 376 -15.47 9.33 -3.15
N PRO A 377 -14.44 9.07 -3.99
CA PRO A 377 -13.75 10.11 -4.75
C PRO A 377 -14.69 10.99 -5.59
N ALA A 378 -15.85 10.47 -6.01
CA ALA A 378 -16.84 11.28 -6.72
C ALA A 378 -17.45 12.39 -5.85
N LEU A 379 -17.45 12.24 -4.52
CA LEU A 379 -17.93 13.24 -3.56
C LEU A 379 -16.81 14.17 -3.06
N ALA A 380 -15.58 14.01 -3.54
CA ALA A 380 -14.45 14.82 -3.12
C ALA A 380 -14.57 16.24 -3.67
N THR A 381 -15.05 17.16 -2.84
CA THR A 381 -15.18 18.58 -3.18
C THR A 381 -14.10 19.44 -2.53
N PRO A 382 -13.68 20.56 -3.15
CA PRO A 382 -12.86 21.55 -2.48
C PRO A 382 -13.61 22.18 -1.30
N ARG A 383 -12.86 22.81 -0.39
CA ARG A 383 -13.45 23.71 0.61
C ARG A 383 -14.11 24.89 -0.09
N LEU A 384 -15.05 25.54 0.59
CA LEU A 384 -15.58 26.83 0.18
C LEU A 384 -14.46 27.87 0.15
N ASP A 385 -14.47 28.71 -0.88
CA ASP A 385 -13.51 29.81 -1.05
C ASP A 385 -13.57 30.80 0.13
N VAL A 386 -14.79 31.03 0.64
CA VAL A 386 -15.03 31.84 1.83
C VAL A 386 -15.63 30.94 2.93
N PRO A 387 -14.89 30.66 4.02
CA PRO A 387 -15.42 29.89 5.13
C PRO A 387 -16.63 30.58 5.78
N ARG A 388 -17.60 29.77 6.23
CA ARG A 388 -18.71 30.26 7.04
C ARG A 388 -18.17 30.73 8.38
N THR A 389 -18.72 31.84 8.87
CA THR A 389 -18.47 32.32 10.24
C THR A 389 -19.03 31.36 11.29
N ARG A 390 -20.04 30.56 10.93
CA ARG A 390 -20.66 29.58 11.81
C ARG A 390 -21.22 28.38 11.04
N VAL A 391 -20.74 27.20 11.37
CA VAL A 391 -21.31 25.89 11.05
C VAL A 391 -21.98 25.36 12.33
N PRO A 392 -23.25 24.93 12.30
CA PRO A 392 -23.93 24.37 13.47
C PRO A 392 -23.27 23.08 14.01
N ALA A 393 -23.41 22.83 15.31
CA ALA A 393 -23.08 21.53 15.89
C ALA A 393 -23.96 20.43 15.28
N GLY A 394 -23.41 19.22 15.15
CA GLY A 394 -24.06 18.08 14.50
C GLY A 394 -24.05 18.14 12.97
N SER A 395 -23.44 19.17 12.35
CA SER A 395 -23.35 19.23 10.88
C SER A 395 -22.44 18.13 10.34
N VAL A 396 -22.94 17.35 9.40
CA VAL A 396 -22.18 16.34 8.63
C VAL A 396 -21.71 17.00 7.35
N ALA A 397 -20.41 16.97 7.10
CA ALA A 397 -19.82 17.76 6.03
C ALA A 397 -18.68 17.03 5.31
N VAL A 398 -18.42 17.42 4.06
CA VAL A 398 -17.32 16.91 3.24
C VAL A 398 -16.43 18.05 2.73
N ALA A 399 -15.13 17.79 2.70
CA ALA A 399 -14.14 18.63 2.02
C ALA A 399 -12.81 17.89 1.88
N ALA A 400 -12.05 18.22 0.82
CA ALA A 400 -10.68 17.75 0.61
C ALA A 400 -10.54 16.21 0.72
N GLY A 401 -11.50 15.48 0.14
CA GLY A 401 -11.51 14.01 0.14
C GLY A 401 -11.87 13.35 1.47
N MET A 402 -12.34 14.12 2.46
CA MET A 402 -12.71 13.62 3.79
C MET A 402 -14.13 14.01 4.17
N THR A 403 -14.69 13.27 5.13
CA THR A 403 -15.94 13.63 5.81
C THR A 403 -15.71 13.84 7.30
N ALA A 404 -16.57 14.61 7.95
CA ALA A 404 -16.49 14.87 9.39
C ALA A 404 -17.86 15.28 9.95
N VAL A 405 -17.99 15.20 11.27
CA VAL A 405 -19.13 15.73 12.02
C VAL A 405 -18.65 16.83 12.94
N TYR A 406 -19.27 18.01 12.87
CA TYR A 406 -18.93 19.14 13.73
C TYR A 406 -19.46 18.90 15.15
N PRO A 407 -18.61 18.76 16.18
CA PRO A 407 -19.07 18.48 17.55
C PRO A 407 -19.67 19.71 18.24
N ARG A 408 -19.31 20.92 17.77
CA ARG A 408 -19.77 22.20 18.29
C ARG A 408 -19.86 23.24 17.19
N ALA A 409 -20.63 24.29 17.44
CA ALA A 409 -20.72 25.39 16.49
C ALA A 409 -19.36 26.10 16.35
N SER A 410 -18.86 26.21 15.12
CA SER A 410 -17.54 26.81 14.83
C SER A 410 -17.47 27.33 13.40
N PRO A 411 -16.56 28.26 13.06
CA PRO A 411 -16.32 28.64 11.67
C PRO A 411 -15.84 27.44 10.83
N GLY A 412 -16.19 27.40 9.55
CA GLY A 412 -15.83 26.26 8.69
C GLY A 412 -16.13 26.46 7.22
N GLY A 413 -15.24 25.98 6.36
CA GLY A 413 -15.38 26.01 4.90
C GLY A 413 -15.75 24.66 4.29
N TRP A 414 -16.36 23.74 5.04
CA TRP A 414 -16.75 22.43 4.53
C TRP A 414 -18.16 22.46 3.93
N ASN A 415 -18.43 21.60 2.95
CA ASN A 415 -19.74 21.51 2.32
C ASN A 415 -20.67 20.66 3.19
N LEU A 416 -21.77 21.24 3.65
CA LEU A 416 -22.71 20.62 4.58
C LEU A 416 -23.69 19.71 3.84
N LEU A 417 -23.64 18.41 4.13
CA LEU A 417 -24.52 17.39 3.53
C LEU A 417 -25.80 17.16 4.34
N GLY A 418 -25.71 17.29 5.66
CA GLY A 418 -26.82 17.01 6.56
C GLY A 418 -26.49 17.30 8.01
N ARG A 419 -27.31 16.77 8.91
CA ARG A 419 -27.15 16.94 10.35
C ARG A 419 -27.47 15.67 11.13
N THR A 420 -26.86 15.55 12.30
CA THR A 420 -27.11 14.50 13.28
C THR A 420 -27.40 15.10 14.65
N ASP A 421 -28.17 14.39 15.47
CA ASP A 421 -28.38 14.71 16.89
C ASP A 421 -27.37 13.97 17.80
N ALA A 422 -26.44 13.21 17.21
CA ALA A 422 -25.39 12.53 17.97
C ALA A 422 -24.55 13.54 18.77
N VAL A 423 -24.27 13.20 20.03
CA VAL A 423 -23.37 13.98 20.89
C VAL A 423 -21.95 13.43 20.72
N LEU A 424 -21.08 14.20 20.07
CA LEU A 424 -19.75 13.77 19.62
C LEU A 424 -18.70 13.83 20.75
N PHE A 425 -18.94 14.59 21.80
CA PHE A 425 -18.06 14.71 22.96
C PHE A 425 -18.86 14.94 24.24
N ASP A 426 -18.55 14.18 25.29
CA ASP A 426 -19.22 14.22 26.58
C ASP A 426 -18.28 13.71 27.68
N LEU A 427 -17.91 14.58 28.63
CA LEU A 427 -16.96 14.25 29.70
C LEU A 427 -17.47 13.21 30.70
N GLU A 428 -18.79 13.01 30.75
CA GLU A 428 -19.41 12.05 31.67
C GLU A 428 -19.38 10.61 31.13
N ARG A 429 -18.93 10.41 29.88
CA ARG A 429 -18.73 9.07 29.30
C ARG A 429 -17.40 8.48 29.72
N GLU A 430 -17.38 7.15 29.84
CA GLU A 430 -16.14 6.38 30.02
C GLU A 430 -15.10 6.73 28.94
N THR A 431 -15.56 6.83 27.69
CA THR A 431 -14.80 7.38 26.56
C THR A 431 -15.44 8.71 26.15
N PRO A 432 -14.79 9.86 26.44
CA PRO A 432 -15.43 11.16 26.20
C PRO A 432 -15.78 11.44 24.74
N ALA A 433 -14.93 11.02 23.80
CA ALA A 433 -15.20 11.17 22.37
C ALA A 433 -16.09 10.03 21.86
N LEU A 434 -17.13 10.36 21.09
CA LEU A 434 -17.97 9.34 20.44
C LEU A 434 -17.20 8.56 19.37
N ILE A 435 -16.35 9.26 18.63
CA ILE A 435 -15.52 8.72 17.55
C ILE A 435 -14.06 8.94 17.96
N GLU A 436 -13.31 7.85 18.07
CA GLU A 436 -11.87 7.90 18.34
C GLU A 436 -11.07 7.52 17.09
N PRO A 437 -9.85 8.04 16.92
CA PRO A 437 -9.00 7.62 15.82
C PRO A 437 -8.78 6.09 15.84
N GLY A 438 -9.00 5.43 14.70
CA GLY A 438 -9.06 3.98 14.54
C GLY A 438 -10.47 3.40 14.41
N ASP A 439 -11.50 4.10 14.89
CA ASP A 439 -12.90 3.65 14.79
C ASP A 439 -13.38 3.55 13.33
N ARG A 440 -14.29 2.60 13.07
CA ARG A 440 -15.02 2.51 11.80
C ARG A 440 -16.33 3.27 11.93
N VAL A 441 -16.58 4.22 11.04
CA VAL A 441 -17.78 5.05 11.07
C VAL A 441 -18.67 4.71 9.88
N ARG A 442 -19.99 4.60 10.11
CA ARG A 442 -20.99 4.43 9.06
C ARG A 442 -22.12 5.43 9.24
N PHE A 443 -22.55 6.05 8.14
CA PHE A 443 -23.69 6.96 8.15
C PHE A 443 -24.97 6.25 7.72
N VAL A 444 -26.08 6.57 8.37
CA VAL A 444 -27.41 6.02 8.05
C VAL A 444 -28.37 7.16 7.74
N ASP A 445 -29.04 7.08 6.59
CA ASP A 445 -30.03 8.07 6.17
C ASP A 445 -31.37 7.90 6.94
N LEU A 446 -31.78 8.95 7.65
CA LEU A 446 -33.07 9.06 8.33
C LEU A 446 -34.07 10.00 7.64
N THR A 447 -33.73 10.55 6.48
CA THR A 447 -34.53 11.57 5.78
C THR A 447 -35.95 11.07 5.48
N ALA A 448 -36.11 9.80 5.10
CA ALA A 448 -37.41 9.18 4.88
C ALA A 448 -38.21 8.90 6.17
N ARG A 449 -37.54 8.57 7.29
CA ARG A 449 -38.19 8.22 8.57
C ARG A 449 -38.78 9.45 9.29
N ARG A 450 -38.23 10.65 9.07
CA ARG A 450 -38.77 11.89 9.66
C ARG A 450 -39.95 12.47 8.88
N ARG A 451 -40.05 12.24 7.57
CA ARG A 451 -41.21 12.67 6.75
C ARG A 451 -42.51 11.94 7.12
N GLY A 452 -42.43 10.73 7.68
CA GLY A 452 -43.61 9.95 8.12
C GLY A 452 -44.06 10.20 9.57
N ARG A 453 -43.39 11.09 10.31
CA ARG A 453 -43.73 11.48 11.69
C ARG A 453 -44.20 12.94 11.83
N ALA A 454 -44.22 13.69 10.72
CA ALA A 454 -44.61 15.10 10.66
C ALA A 454 -46.08 15.25 10.29
#